data_AF-A0A9D8AHC1-F1
#
_entry.id   AF-A0A9D8AHC1-F1
#
_cell.length_a   1.000
_cell.length_b   1.000
_cell.length_c   1.000
_cell.angle_alpha   90.00
_cell.angle_beta   90.00
_cell.angle_gamma   90.00
#
_symmetry.space_group_name_H-M   'P 1'
#
loop_
_entity.id
_entity.type
_entity.pdbx_description
1 polymer ?
#
loop_
_entity_poly.entity_id
_entity_poly.type
_entity_poly.pdbx_seq_one_letter_code
_entity_poly.pdbx_strand_id
1 'polypeptide(L)'
;MMRKKKIYTAFIAILLILFIPFGMLFGPARLRDYLHKELVYKVITDKVTAGARTDRERAFRLMDYVYLHVRINVPGFEVIDKHPLNDLFRNVGVCDQVANTLVTLARKAHIKGRLVFLRGDKNSSRHSLCDLCVNGKFRICDPTYNLVFMNKEKEIATFEDIQRGNVESRPFVLESGLAKFAAGPDAYFRMFEPAYPPKIFRTNFEQDKKRFVLSRMMDAYYDVFGEAFLILYQEAYFKLSGADIFTRARYKHLAFRFDSAASDYDEIIDTTDDNIEKSECMFFKSQICLDRGERHEAAFGLEAFLKDFPGSKRRLDILKYLASLYKMDGDLERSDYYLAVLRSPSKKLK
;
A
#
# COMPACT_ATOMS: atom_id res chain seq x y z
N MET A 1 9.25 10.05 -54.98
CA MET A 1 7.98 9.51 -54.43
C MET A 1 8.17 8.47 -53.31
N MET A 2 9.16 7.58 -53.37
CA MET A 2 9.40 6.53 -52.35
C MET A 2 9.71 7.04 -50.92
N ARG A 3 10.40 8.18 -50.76
CA ARG A 3 10.79 8.72 -49.45
C ARG A 3 9.59 9.18 -48.62
N LYS A 4 8.57 9.78 -49.26
CA LYS A 4 7.33 10.18 -48.59
C LYS A 4 6.53 8.97 -48.10
N LYS A 5 6.40 7.92 -48.92
CA LYS A 5 5.73 6.67 -48.52
C LYS A 5 6.37 6.04 -47.28
N LYS A 6 7.71 5.96 -47.21
CA LYS A 6 8.43 5.43 -46.03
C LYS A 6 8.16 6.25 -44.76
N ILE A 7 8.09 7.58 -44.85
CA ILE A 7 7.79 8.46 -43.71
C ILE A 7 6.34 8.24 -43.23
N TYR A 8 5.37 8.17 -44.13
CA TYR A 8 3.98 7.91 -43.77
C TYR A 8 3.81 6.53 -43.11
N THR A 9 4.46 5.49 -43.64
CA THR A 9 4.40 4.15 -43.04
C THR A 9 5.01 4.12 -41.64
N ALA A 10 6.15 4.79 -41.44
CA ALA A 10 6.76 4.90 -40.11
C ALA A 10 5.88 5.67 -39.12
N PHE A 11 5.26 6.76 -39.57
CA PHE A 11 4.33 7.55 -38.75
C PHE A 11 3.11 6.73 -38.32
N ILE A 12 2.49 5.99 -39.24
CA ILE A 12 1.35 5.11 -38.93
C ILE A 12 1.78 4.00 -37.96
N ALA A 13 2.96 3.40 -38.14
CA ALA A 13 3.46 2.36 -37.24
C ALA A 13 3.68 2.90 -35.82
N ILE A 14 4.25 4.10 -35.67
CA ILE A 14 4.40 4.76 -34.37
C ILE A 14 3.02 5.01 -33.75
N LEU A 15 2.08 5.54 -34.54
CA LEU A 15 0.74 5.82 -34.05
C LEU A 15 0.04 4.53 -33.59
N LEU A 16 0.14 3.44 -34.34
CA LEU A 16 -0.39 2.14 -33.94
C LEU A 16 0.22 1.65 -32.63
N ILE A 17 1.55 1.80 -32.46
CA ILE A 17 2.21 1.48 -31.20
C ILE A 17 1.63 2.33 -30.07
N LEU A 18 1.50 3.64 -30.23
CA LEU A 18 0.93 4.53 -29.20
C LEU A 18 -0.46 4.09 -28.70
N PHE A 19 -1.27 3.47 -29.55
CA PHE A 19 -2.62 3.02 -29.21
C PHE A 19 -2.73 1.57 -28.72
N ILE A 20 -1.63 0.79 -28.67
CA ILE A 20 -1.67 -0.61 -28.23
C ILE A 20 -2.34 -0.80 -26.86
N PRO A 21 -1.97 -0.09 -25.78
CA PRO A 21 -2.60 -0.28 -24.47
C PRO A 21 -4.11 0.02 -24.50
N PHE A 22 -4.52 1.05 -25.24
CA PHE A 22 -5.93 1.42 -25.39
C PHE A 22 -6.71 0.34 -26.17
N GLY A 23 -6.12 -0.25 -27.20
CA GLY A 23 -6.70 -1.40 -27.90
C GLY A 23 -6.95 -2.59 -26.97
N MET A 24 -6.05 -2.84 -26.02
CA MET A 24 -6.21 -3.94 -25.05
C MET A 24 -7.34 -3.72 -24.03
N LEU A 25 -7.83 -2.48 -23.83
CA LEU A 25 -8.97 -2.22 -22.95
C LEU A 25 -10.28 -2.84 -23.47
N PHE A 26 -10.40 -3.01 -24.80
CA PHE A 26 -11.53 -3.70 -25.44
C PHE A 26 -11.42 -5.22 -25.38
N GLY A 27 -10.33 -5.75 -24.82
CA GLY A 27 -10.16 -7.18 -24.56
C GLY A 27 -10.98 -7.70 -23.37
N PRO A 28 -10.76 -8.95 -22.96
CA PRO A 28 -11.44 -9.55 -21.82
C PRO A 28 -11.20 -8.77 -20.52
N ALA A 29 -12.22 -8.71 -19.64
CA ALA A 29 -12.15 -7.98 -18.36
C ALA A 29 -10.87 -8.30 -17.56
N ARG A 30 -10.51 -9.59 -17.44
CA ARG A 30 -9.29 -10.02 -16.74
C ARG A 30 -8.00 -9.38 -17.27
N LEU A 31 -7.89 -9.16 -18.58
CA LEU A 31 -6.72 -8.51 -19.18
C LEU A 31 -6.73 -7.01 -18.87
N ARG A 32 -7.88 -6.36 -19.07
CA ARG A 32 -8.06 -4.94 -18.80
C ARG A 32 -7.76 -4.61 -17.33
N ASP A 33 -8.33 -5.36 -16.39
CA ASP A 33 -8.14 -5.18 -14.94
C ASP A 33 -6.67 -5.44 -14.55
N TYR A 34 -6.04 -6.43 -15.19
CA TYR A 34 -4.61 -6.69 -15.00
C TYR A 34 -3.75 -5.49 -15.42
N LEU A 35 -3.95 -4.96 -16.63
CA LEU A 35 -3.17 -3.82 -17.13
C LEU A 35 -3.38 -2.55 -16.30
N HIS A 36 -4.63 -2.26 -15.90
CA HIS A 36 -4.93 -1.14 -15.03
C HIS A 36 -4.23 -1.30 -13.67
N LYS A 37 -4.29 -2.50 -13.09
CA LYS A 37 -3.59 -2.80 -11.83
C LYS A 37 -2.08 -2.61 -11.93
N GLU A 38 -1.46 -3.11 -12.98
CA GLU A 38 -0.01 -2.95 -13.19
C GLU A 38 0.39 -1.47 -13.35
N LEU A 39 -0.44 -0.67 -14.00
CA LEU A 39 -0.27 0.78 -14.10
C LEU A 39 -0.39 1.46 -12.72
N VAL A 40 -1.41 1.12 -11.93
CA VAL A 40 -1.56 1.69 -10.57
C VAL A 40 -0.37 1.34 -9.69
N TYR A 41 0.13 0.09 -9.73
CA TYR A 41 1.34 -0.25 -8.98
C TYR A 41 2.56 0.56 -9.43
N LYS A 42 2.75 0.75 -10.74
CA LYS A 42 3.85 1.58 -11.27
C LYS A 42 3.77 3.01 -10.73
N VAL A 43 2.59 3.62 -10.79
CA VAL A 43 2.36 4.99 -10.29
C VAL A 43 2.67 5.10 -8.80
N ILE A 44 2.10 4.21 -7.98
CA ILE A 44 2.36 4.17 -6.54
C ILE A 44 3.86 4.08 -6.29
N THR A 45 4.51 3.10 -6.92
CA THR A 45 5.93 2.87 -6.69
C THR A 45 6.77 4.07 -7.08
N ASP A 46 6.55 4.68 -8.25
CA ASP A 46 7.32 5.85 -8.69
C ASP A 46 7.10 7.06 -7.79
N LYS A 47 5.84 7.36 -7.43
CA LYS A 47 5.51 8.53 -6.61
C LYS A 47 6.03 8.36 -5.18
N VAL A 48 5.83 7.20 -4.55
CA VAL A 48 6.30 6.91 -3.19
C VAL A 48 7.83 6.89 -3.12
N THR A 49 8.49 6.37 -4.14
CA THR A 49 9.96 6.29 -4.16
C THR A 49 10.64 7.49 -4.83
N ALA A 50 9.90 8.53 -5.20
CA ALA A 50 10.41 9.69 -5.90
C ALA A 50 11.58 10.37 -5.17
N GLY A 51 12.75 10.44 -5.81
CA GLY A 51 13.96 11.04 -5.23
C GLY A 51 14.76 10.13 -4.28
N ALA A 52 14.32 8.89 -4.03
CA ALA A 52 15.12 7.90 -3.32
C ALA A 52 16.31 7.43 -4.19
N ARG A 53 17.52 7.45 -3.62
CA ARG A 53 18.77 7.14 -4.34
C ARG A 53 19.25 5.71 -4.14
N THR A 54 18.82 5.07 -3.06
CA THR A 54 19.26 3.72 -2.68
C THR A 54 18.09 2.75 -2.59
N ASP A 55 18.35 1.45 -2.79
CA ASP A 55 17.33 0.40 -2.61
C ASP A 55 16.76 0.41 -1.18
N ARG A 56 17.60 0.77 -0.20
CA ARG A 56 17.19 0.94 1.20
C ARG A 56 16.14 2.03 1.35
N GLU A 57 16.39 3.22 0.80
CA GLU A 57 15.44 4.34 0.87
C GLU A 57 14.13 3.98 0.17
N ARG A 58 14.20 3.35 -1.00
CA ARG A 58 12.99 2.89 -1.73
C ARG A 58 12.20 1.88 -0.92
N ALA A 59 12.86 0.86 -0.36
CA ALA A 59 12.21 -0.17 0.46
C ALA A 59 11.52 0.44 1.69
N PHE A 60 12.18 1.38 2.37
CA PHE A 60 11.63 2.04 3.56
C PHE A 60 10.42 2.91 3.23
N ARG A 61 10.47 3.72 2.18
CA ARG A 61 9.31 4.53 1.77
C ARG A 61 8.13 3.67 1.35
N LEU A 62 8.37 2.56 0.66
CA LEU A 62 7.30 1.61 0.33
C LEU A 62 6.74 0.92 1.57
N MET A 63 7.58 0.59 2.55
CA MET A 63 7.14 0.00 3.81
C MET A 63 6.26 0.97 4.60
N ASP A 64 6.67 2.23 4.72
CA ASP A 64 5.87 3.29 5.35
C ASP A 64 4.53 3.47 4.63
N TYR A 65 4.56 3.54 3.30
CA TYR A 65 3.35 3.67 2.50
C TYR A 65 2.39 2.50 2.76
N VAL A 66 2.86 1.26 2.69
CA VAL A 66 2.03 0.07 2.93
C VAL A 66 1.48 0.06 4.36
N TYR A 67 2.30 0.41 5.36
CA TYR A 67 1.86 0.48 6.74
C TYR A 67 0.71 1.49 6.96
N LEU A 68 0.76 2.62 6.26
CA LEU A 68 -0.25 3.67 6.33
C LEU A 68 -1.50 3.36 5.50
N HIS A 69 -1.40 2.45 4.52
CA HIS A 69 -2.44 2.17 3.52
C HIS A 69 -3.05 0.76 3.57
N VAL A 70 -2.54 -0.15 4.38
CA VAL A 70 -3.13 -1.49 4.55
C VAL A 70 -3.17 -1.83 6.03
N ARG A 71 -4.34 -1.61 6.63
CA ARG A 71 -4.53 -1.75 8.08
C ARG A 71 -4.89 -3.17 8.46
N ILE A 72 -4.20 -3.70 9.47
CA ILE A 72 -4.42 -5.07 9.91
C ILE A 72 -5.60 -5.19 10.87
N ASN A 73 -6.40 -6.25 10.67
CA ASN A 73 -7.45 -6.68 11.60
C ASN A 73 -8.43 -5.56 12.01
N VAL A 74 -8.86 -4.72 11.05
CA VAL A 74 -9.88 -3.70 11.31
C VAL A 74 -11.20 -4.40 11.65
N PRO A 75 -11.75 -4.24 12.88
CA PRO A 75 -12.94 -4.98 13.28
C PRO A 75 -14.14 -4.70 12.36
N GLY A 76 -14.87 -5.75 12.01
CA GLY A 76 -16.04 -5.66 11.12
C GLY A 76 -15.71 -5.65 9.61
N PHE A 77 -14.44 -5.71 9.22
CA PHE A 77 -14.03 -5.94 7.84
C PHE A 77 -13.67 -7.41 7.61
N GLU A 78 -14.19 -7.97 6.52
CA GLU A 78 -13.86 -9.34 6.11
C GLU A 78 -12.49 -9.43 5.46
N VAL A 79 -11.81 -10.56 5.69
CA VAL A 79 -10.60 -10.93 4.96
C VAL A 79 -11.02 -11.38 3.57
N ILE A 80 -10.53 -10.70 2.53
CA ILE A 80 -10.81 -11.02 1.14
C ILE A 80 -9.49 -11.36 0.45
N ASP A 81 -9.29 -12.64 0.12
CA ASP A 81 -8.08 -13.09 -0.58
C ASP A 81 -8.23 -12.90 -2.10
N LYS A 82 -7.65 -11.82 -2.63
CA LYS A 82 -7.66 -11.51 -4.06
C LYS A 82 -6.26 -11.18 -4.58
N HIS A 83 -5.81 -9.95 -4.36
CA HIS A 83 -4.50 -9.46 -4.79
C HIS A 83 -4.16 -8.14 -4.09
N PRO A 84 -2.89 -7.73 -4.04
CA PRO A 84 -2.47 -6.54 -3.30
C PRO A 84 -3.20 -5.23 -3.60
N LEU A 85 -3.57 -4.97 -4.87
CA LEU A 85 -4.34 -3.76 -5.19
C LEU A 85 -5.72 -3.75 -4.53
N ASN A 86 -6.34 -4.90 -4.26
CA ASN A 86 -7.60 -4.97 -3.52
C ASN A 86 -7.39 -4.55 -2.06
N ASP A 87 -6.26 -4.94 -1.47
CA ASP A 87 -5.94 -4.64 -0.08
C ASP A 87 -5.63 -3.13 0.09
N LEU A 88 -4.91 -2.54 -0.87
CA LEU A 88 -4.70 -1.08 -0.99
C LEU A 88 -6.03 -0.33 -1.24
N PHE A 89 -6.89 -0.87 -2.10
CA PHE A 89 -8.18 -0.26 -2.41
C PHE A 89 -9.07 -0.19 -1.17
N ARG A 90 -9.16 -1.28 -0.40
CA ARG A 90 -9.98 -1.38 0.82
C ARG A 90 -9.34 -0.73 2.04
N ASN A 91 -8.02 -0.51 2.01
CA ASN A 91 -7.20 -0.08 3.13
C ASN A 91 -7.15 -1.10 4.29
N VAL A 92 -7.39 -2.38 4.01
CA VAL A 92 -7.50 -3.44 5.02
C VAL A 92 -6.86 -4.72 4.50
N GLY A 93 -6.15 -5.41 5.37
CA GLY A 93 -5.62 -6.75 5.08
C GLY A 93 -5.24 -7.53 6.34
N VAL A 94 -4.65 -8.70 6.15
CA VAL A 94 -3.97 -9.48 7.20
C VAL A 94 -2.47 -9.60 6.91
N CYS A 95 -1.68 -10.13 7.85
CA CYS A 95 -0.21 -10.00 7.81
C CYS A 95 0.44 -10.47 6.48
N ASP A 96 -0.06 -11.55 5.86
CA ASP A 96 0.43 -12.04 4.57
C ASP A 96 0.02 -11.15 3.40
N GLN A 97 -1.18 -10.58 3.41
CA GLN A 97 -1.67 -9.60 2.43
C GLN A 97 -0.87 -8.29 2.48
N VAL A 98 -0.61 -7.80 3.69
CA VAL A 98 0.23 -6.61 3.92
C VAL A 98 1.67 -6.87 3.41
N ALA A 99 2.24 -8.04 3.76
CA ALA A 99 3.55 -8.46 3.27
C ALA A 99 3.58 -8.60 1.74
N ASN A 100 2.54 -9.20 1.15
CA ASN A 100 2.45 -9.41 -0.30
C ASN A 100 2.31 -8.08 -1.05
N THR A 101 1.67 -7.10 -0.43
CA THR A 101 1.59 -5.74 -0.96
C THR A 101 2.96 -5.08 -1.01
N LEU A 102 3.73 -5.13 0.08
CA LEU A 102 5.10 -4.60 0.07
C LEU A 102 5.99 -5.33 -0.94
N VAL A 103 5.94 -6.66 -1.01
CA VAL A 103 6.72 -7.43 -2.01
C VAL A 103 6.34 -7.03 -3.44
N THR A 104 5.05 -6.83 -3.72
CA THR A 104 4.57 -6.44 -5.05
C THR A 104 5.07 -5.06 -5.46
N LEU A 105 4.96 -4.06 -4.58
CA LEU A 105 5.45 -2.72 -4.85
C LEU A 105 6.99 -2.66 -4.90
N ALA A 106 7.69 -3.41 -4.04
CA ALA A 106 9.14 -3.51 -4.04
C ALA A 106 9.66 -4.06 -5.38
N ARG A 107 8.99 -5.07 -5.94
CA ARG A 107 9.35 -5.61 -7.26
C ARG A 107 9.14 -4.61 -8.38
N LYS A 108 8.09 -3.80 -8.33
CA LYS A 108 7.90 -2.68 -9.25
C LYS A 108 9.00 -1.62 -9.11
N ALA A 109 9.60 -1.50 -7.94
CA ALA A 109 10.77 -0.66 -7.66
C ALA A 109 12.11 -1.37 -8.00
N HIS A 110 12.06 -2.51 -8.69
CA HIS A 110 13.22 -3.34 -9.02
C HIS A 110 13.96 -3.93 -7.82
N ILE A 111 13.30 -4.02 -6.66
CA ILE A 111 13.82 -4.67 -5.46
C ILE A 111 13.27 -6.10 -5.41
N LYS A 112 14.17 -7.10 -5.39
CA LYS A 112 13.74 -8.50 -5.26
C LYS A 112 13.12 -8.71 -3.89
N GLY A 113 11.97 -9.35 -3.83
CA GLY A 113 11.25 -9.62 -2.58
C GLY A 113 10.67 -11.03 -2.54
N ARG A 114 10.56 -11.59 -1.33
CA ARG A 114 9.90 -12.87 -1.05
C ARG A 114 9.07 -12.79 0.22
N LEU A 115 8.01 -13.58 0.28
CA LEU A 115 7.18 -13.73 1.48
C LEU A 115 7.84 -14.71 2.43
N VAL A 116 7.80 -14.39 3.72
CA VAL A 116 8.34 -15.22 4.80
C VAL A 116 7.22 -15.52 5.79
N PHE A 117 6.79 -16.77 5.84
CA PHE A 117 5.79 -17.26 6.79
C PHE A 117 6.51 -17.77 8.04
N LEU A 118 6.38 -17.03 9.14
CA LEU A 118 6.97 -17.40 10.43
C LEU A 118 6.10 -18.43 11.14
N ARG A 119 6.72 -19.55 11.53
CA ARG A 119 6.01 -20.65 12.17
C ARG A 119 5.94 -20.48 13.68
N GLY A 120 7.09 -20.41 14.36
CA GLY A 120 7.16 -20.41 15.83
C GLY A 120 6.72 -21.72 16.51
N ASP A 121 6.01 -22.62 15.81
CA ASP A 121 5.67 -23.97 16.24
C ASP A 121 5.48 -24.95 15.05
N LYS A 122 5.11 -26.21 15.34
CA LYS A 122 4.90 -27.26 14.33
C LYS A 122 3.65 -27.05 13.47
N ASN A 123 2.64 -26.32 13.92
CA ASN A 123 1.26 -26.49 13.45
C ASN A 123 0.74 -25.33 12.59
N SER A 124 1.30 -24.11 12.63
CA SER A 124 0.82 -23.02 11.74
C SER A 124 1.80 -21.85 11.60
N SER A 125 1.61 -21.02 10.57
CA SER A 125 2.28 -19.71 10.47
C SER A 125 1.54 -18.70 11.34
N ARG A 126 2.21 -18.11 12.33
CA ARG A 126 1.60 -17.14 13.26
C ARG A 126 1.69 -15.70 12.78
N HIS A 127 2.65 -15.40 11.91
CA HIS A 127 2.87 -14.09 11.33
C HIS A 127 3.58 -14.21 9.99
N SER A 128 3.41 -13.21 9.13
CA SER A 128 4.03 -13.17 7.80
C SER A 128 4.77 -11.87 7.60
N LEU A 129 5.96 -11.98 7.01
CA LEU A 129 6.91 -10.90 6.82
C LEU A 129 7.38 -10.82 5.37
N CYS A 130 8.11 -9.76 5.07
CA CYS A 130 8.85 -9.61 3.82
C CYS A 130 10.33 -9.90 4.03
N ASP A 131 10.95 -10.41 2.98
CA ASP A 131 12.38 -10.47 2.87
C ASP A 131 12.81 -9.83 1.54
N LEU A 132 13.42 -8.66 1.64
CA LEU A 132 13.74 -7.77 0.53
C LEU A 132 15.25 -7.73 0.29
N CYS A 133 15.66 -7.80 -0.97
CA CYS A 133 17.07 -7.70 -1.36
C CYS A 133 17.51 -6.23 -1.34
N VAL A 134 18.05 -5.79 -0.20
CA VAL A 134 18.57 -4.43 0.01
C VAL A 134 20.10 -4.49 0.01
N ASN A 135 20.74 -3.71 -0.85
CA ASN A 135 22.20 -3.71 -1.04
C ASN A 135 22.76 -5.12 -1.33
N GLY A 136 22.06 -5.89 -2.16
CA GLY A 136 22.48 -7.23 -2.59
C GLY A 136 22.26 -8.36 -1.56
N LYS A 137 21.69 -8.06 -0.39
CA LYS A 137 21.41 -9.06 0.67
C LYS A 137 19.92 -9.07 1.01
N PHE A 138 19.38 -10.25 1.28
CA PHE A 138 18.01 -10.45 1.73
C PHE A 138 17.86 -10.04 3.20
N ARG A 139 16.99 -9.06 3.46
CA ARG A 139 16.78 -8.41 4.76
C ARG A 139 15.32 -8.53 5.18
N ILE A 140 15.11 -8.83 6.46
CA ILE A 140 13.76 -8.96 7.03
C ILE A 140 13.14 -7.59 7.23
N CYS A 141 11.91 -7.43 6.73
CA CYS A 141 11.08 -6.24 6.92
C CYS A 141 9.67 -6.67 7.33
N ASP A 142 9.11 -6.02 8.34
CA ASP A 142 7.75 -6.24 8.78
C ASP A 142 6.86 -5.02 8.47
N PRO A 143 6.13 -5.04 7.34
CA PRO A 143 5.22 -3.95 7.01
C PRO A 143 3.97 -3.89 7.88
N THR A 144 3.63 -4.96 8.63
CA THR A 144 2.46 -4.99 9.51
C THR A 144 2.67 -4.08 10.71
N TYR A 145 3.87 -4.11 11.28
CA TYR A 145 4.24 -3.32 12.46
C TYR A 145 5.20 -2.16 12.14
N ASN A 146 5.47 -1.92 10.86
CA ASN A 146 6.46 -0.97 10.36
C ASN A 146 7.84 -1.13 11.04
N LEU A 147 8.30 -2.37 11.09
CA LEU A 147 9.43 -2.78 11.92
C LEU A 147 10.57 -3.34 11.07
N VAL A 148 11.77 -2.85 11.35
CA VAL A 148 13.03 -3.44 10.89
C VAL A 148 13.93 -3.72 12.07
N PHE A 149 14.76 -4.75 11.92
CA PHE A 149 15.78 -5.10 12.89
C PHE A 149 17.13 -4.65 12.34
N MET A 150 18.00 -4.14 13.20
CA MET A 150 19.35 -3.73 12.85
C MET A 150 20.34 -4.69 13.50
N ASN A 151 21.33 -5.17 12.75
CA ASN A 151 22.43 -5.94 13.32
C ASN A 151 23.47 -5.01 13.99
N LYS A 152 24.52 -5.60 14.57
CA LYS A 152 25.61 -4.87 15.26
C LYS A 152 26.34 -3.89 14.33
N GLU A 153 26.36 -4.19 13.03
CA GLU A 153 26.96 -3.36 11.99
C GLU A 153 26.03 -2.22 11.53
N LYS A 154 24.86 -2.04 12.16
CA LYS A 154 23.84 -1.05 11.77
C LYS A 154 23.32 -1.23 10.34
N GLU A 155 23.38 -2.46 9.83
CA GLU A 155 22.65 -2.89 8.64
C GLU A 155 21.29 -3.47 9.03
N ILE A 156 20.34 -3.52 8.09
CA ILE A 156 19.09 -4.25 8.34
C ILE A 156 19.45 -5.74 8.52
N ALA A 157 18.88 -6.37 9.53
CA ALA A 157 19.16 -7.74 9.92
C ALA A 157 18.65 -8.74 8.86
N THR A 158 19.42 -9.81 8.68
CA THR A 158 18.95 -11.05 8.04
C THR A 158 18.04 -11.82 8.99
N PHE A 159 17.44 -12.91 8.49
CA PHE A 159 16.71 -13.83 9.35
C PHE A 159 17.64 -14.45 10.41
N GLU A 160 18.84 -14.87 10.00
CA GLU A 160 19.85 -15.51 10.84
C GLU A 160 20.38 -14.57 11.93
N ASP A 161 20.50 -13.28 11.64
CA ASP A 161 20.90 -12.26 12.64
C ASP A 161 19.87 -12.19 13.78
N ILE A 162 18.57 -12.22 13.44
CA ILE A 162 17.46 -12.18 14.40
C ILE A 162 17.46 -13.46 15.25
N GLN A 163 17.66 -14.63 14.64
CA GLN A 163 17.72 -15.91 15.37
C GLN A 163 18.83 -15.96 16.41
N ARG A 164 19.96 -15.30 16.14
CA ARG A 164 21.09 -15.23 17.07
C ARG A 164 20.91 -14.21 18.18
N GLY A 165 19.79 -13.48 18.22
CA GLY A 165 19.53 -12.43 19.21
C GLY A 165 20.45 -11.21 19.10
N ASN A 166 21.19 -11.07 17.99
CA ASN A 166 22.17 -10.00 17.78
C ASN A 166 21.54 -8.79 17.08
N VAL A 167 20.35 -8.37 17.52
CA VAL A 167 19.58 -7.33 16.82
C VAL A 167 19.00 -6.28 17.76
N GLU A 168 18.98 -5.05 17.28
CA GLU A 168 18.22 -3.94 17.86
C GLU A 168 16.99 -3.66 16.97
N SER A 169 15.80 -3.60 17.57
CA SER A 169 14.60 -3.19 16.84
C SER A 169 14.60 -1.68 16.59
N ARG A 170 14.34 -1.25 15.35
CA ARG A 170 14.02 0.14 15.07
C ARG A 170 12.66 0.22 14.38
N PRO A 171 11.63 0.79 15.03
CA PRO A 171 10.46 1.19 14.28
C PRO A 171 10.82 2.32 13.32
N PHE A 172 10.20 2.35 12.16
CA PHE A 172 10.36 3.48 11.25
C PHE A 172 9.46 4.66 11.66
N VAL A 173 8.29 4.37 12.25
CA VAL A 173 7.35 5.35 12.82
C VAL A 173 7.29 5.18 14.34
N LEU A 174 7.75 6.22 15.07
CA LEU A 174 7.76 6.62 16.50
C LEU A 174 7.13 5.79 17.65
N GLU A 175 6.66 4.57 17.46
CA GLU A 175 6.49 3.57 18.51
C GLU A 175 7.24 2.31 18.13
N SER A 176 7.94 1.66 19.06
CA SER A 176 8.51 0.33 18.79
C SER A 176 7.39 -0.57 18.26
N GLY A 177 7.48 -1.00 17.00
CA GLY A 177 6.47 -1.89 16.39
C GLY A 177 6.23 -3.13 17.24
N LEU A 178 7.23 -3.54 18.03
CA LEU A 178 7.16 -4.58 19.05
C LEU A 178 6.18 -4.28 20.20
N ALA A 179 6.02 -3.03 20.65
CA ALA A 179 5.03 -2.67 21.67
C ALA A 179 3.58 -2.80 21.15
N LYS A 180 3.39 -2.77 19.83
CA LYS A 180 2.09 -3.05 19.18
C LYS A 180 1.78 -4.54 19.08
N PHE A 181 2.77 -5.40 19.29
CA PHE A 181 2.54 -6.84 19.34
C PHE A 181 1.85 -7.18 20.66
N ALA A 182 0.59 -7.60 20.60
CA ALA A 182 -0.26 -7.78 21.78
C ALA A 182 0.33 -8.77 22.82
N ALA A 183 1.15 -9.72 22.39
CA ALA A 183 1.80 -10.69 23.27
C ALA A 183 3.22 -10.29 23.73
N GLY A 184 3.68 -9.08 23.37
CA GLY A 184 4.96 -8.51 23.76
C GLY A 184 6.17 -8.96 22.93
N PRO A 185 7.34 -8.31 23.11
CA PRO A 185 8.53 -8.54 22.28
C PRO A 185 9.02 -10.00 22.28
N ASP A 186 9.03 -10.66 23.44
CA ASP A 186 9.50 -12.05 23.55
C ASP A 186 8.65 -13.02 22.75
N ALA A 187 7.32 -12.81 22.75
CA ALA A 187 6.42 -13.63 21.95
C ALA A 187 6.61 -13.38 20.45
N TYR A 188 7.00 -12.17 20.06
CA TYR A 188 7.36 -11.88 18.67
C TYR A 188 8.63 -12.63 18.24
N PHE A 189 9.69 -12.57 19.05
CA PHE A 189 10.96 -13.23 18.72
C PHE A 189 10.87 -14.76 18.73
N ARG A 190 9.98 -15.35 19.54
CA ARG A 190 9.69 -16.81 19.48
C ARG A 190 9.23 -17.29 18.10
N MET A 191 8.75 -16.40 17.23
CA MET A 191 8.38 -16.77 15.87
C MET A 191 9.61 -17.04 14.96
N PHE A 192 10.81 -16.65 15.40
CA PHE A 192 12.08 -16.86 14.70
C PHE A 192 12.86 -18.09 15.21
N GLU A 193 12.26 -18.92 16.07
CA GLU A 193 12.95 -20.05 16.69
C GLU A 193 13.62 -20.98 15.67
N PRO A 194 14.93 -21.29 15.80
CA PRO A 194 15.67 -22.14 14.87
C PRO A 194 15.07 -23.53 14.67
N ALA A 195 14.37 -24.06 15.68
CA ALA A 195 13.67 -25.33 15.59
C ALA A 195 12.53 -25.33 14.54
N TYR A 196 12.04 -24.15 14.14
CA TYR A 196 10.90 -23.99 13.23
C TYR A 196 11.27 -23.06 12.06
N PRO A 197 12.01 -23.56 11.06
CA PRO A 197 12.45 -22.75 9.93
C PRO A 197 11.25 -22.13 9.19
N PRO A 198 11.39 -20.90 8.68
CA PRO A 198 10.29 -20.21 8.01
C PRO A 198 9.97 -20.86 6.67
N LYS A 199 8.73 -20.74 6.23
CA LYS A 199 8.34 -21.10 4.86
C LYS A 199 8.53 -19.89 3.96
N ILE A 200 9.45 -19.99 3.01
CA ILE A 200 9.72 -18.92 2.04
C ILE A 200 8.87 -19.16 0.80
N PHE A 201 8.03 -18.17 0.45
CA PHE A 201 7.25 -18.20 -0.77
C PHE A 201 7.78 -17.17 -1.77
N ARG A 202 8.22 -17.67 -2.93
CA ARG A 202 8.67 -16.83 -4.03
C ARG A 202 7.50 -16.63 -4.98
N THR A 203 7.13 -15.37 -5.21
CA THR A 203 6.12 -15.05 -6.21
C THR A 203 6.72 -15.31 -7.60
N ASN A 204 6.16 -16.25 -8.35
CA ASN A 204 6.66 -16.68 -9.67
C ASN A 204 6.30 -15.70 -10.81
N PHE A 205 6.17 -14.41 -10.53
CA PHE A 205 5.69 -13.40 -11.49
C PHE A 205 6.56 -13.34 -12.77
N GLU A 206 7.89 -13.42 -12.63
CA GLU A 206 8.83 -13.45 -13.76
C GLU A 206 8.77 -14.75 -14.59
N GLN A 207 8.18 -15.81 -14.05
CA GLN A 207 7.99 -17.07 -14.79
C GLN A 207 6.77 -16.99 -15.71
N ASP A 208 5.79 -16.13 -15.40
CA ASP A 208 4.69 -15.79 -16.33
C ASP A 208 5.17 -14.72 -17.32
N LYS A 209 5.90 -15.17 -18.35
CA LYS A 209 6.48 -14.32 -19.39
C LYS A 209 5.44 -13.39 -20.04
N LYS A 210 4.18 -13.85 -20.19
CA LYS A 210 3.12 -13.05 -20.82
C LYS A 210 2.74 -11.85 -19.94
N ARG A 211 2.44 -12.12 -18.66
CA ARG A 211 2.13 -11.05 -17.69
C ARG A 211 3.30 -10.10 -17.50
N PHE A 212 4.53 -10.63 -17.43
CA PHE A 212 5.73 -9.81 -17.32
C PHE A 212 5.87 -8.82 -18.50
N VAL A 213 5.69 -9.27 -19.74
CA VAL A 213 5.74 -8.40 -20.92
C VAL A 213 4.67 -7.31 -20.86
N LEU A 214 3.44 -7.67 -20.52
CA LEU A 214 2.33 -6.71 -20.39
C LEU A 214 2.56 -5.67 -19.30
N SER A 215 3.06 -6.10 -18.13
CA SER A 215 3.48 -5.20 -17.06
C SER A 215 4.55 -4.21 -17.52
N ARG A 216 5.61 -4.70 -18.17
CA ARG A 216 6.71 -3.85 -18.67
C ARG A 216 6.26 -2.88 -19.76
N MET A 217 5.29 -3.28 -20.58
CA MET A 217 4.66 -2.38 -21.53
C MET A 217 3.98 -1.24 -20.78
N MET A 218 3.11 -1.51 -19.79
CA MET A 218 2.45 -0.44 -19.03
C MET A 218 3.46 0.49 -18.32
N ASP A 219 4.53 -0.08 -17.75
CA ASP A 219 5.62 0.69 -17.15
C ASP A 219 6.23 1.66 -18.18
N ALA A 220 6.58 1.16 -19.38
CA ALA A 220 7.21 1.95 -20.43
C ALA A 220 6.32 3.08 -20.96
N TYR A 221 5.00 2.87 -21.10
CA TYR A 221 4.09 3.95 -21.52
C TYR A 221 3.98 5.02 -20.45
N TYR A 222 3.91 4.63 -19.18
CA TYR A 222 3.91 5.62 -18.10
C TYR A 222 5.25 6.36 -18.00
N ASP A 223 6.39 5.69 -18.18
CA ASP A 223 7.72 6.32 -18.18
C ASP A 223 7.87 7.34 -19.32
N VAL A 224 7.27 7.10 -20.49
CA VAL A 224 7.37 7.99 -21.67
C VAL A 224 6.35 9.13 -21.65
N PHE A 225 5.11 8.85 -21.27
CA PHE A 225 3.98 9.80 -21.40
C PHE A 225 3.48 10.36 -20.07
N GLY A 226 3.95 9.82 -18.94
CA GLY A 226 3.65 10.28 -17.60
C GLY A 226 2.15 10.35 -17.28
N GLU A 227 1.76 11.44 -16.61
CA GLU A 227 0.41 11.65 -16.11
C GLU A 227 -0.65 11.75 -17.23
N ALA A 228 -0.29 12.24 -18.42
CA ALA A 228 -1.22 12.31 -19.54
C ALA A 228 -1.71 10.91 -19.96
N PHE A 229 -0.79 9.94 -20.05
CA PHE A 229 -1.16 8.56 -20.33
C PHE A 229 -1.98 7.95 -19.19
N LEU A 230 -1.55 8.17 -17.93
CA LEU A 230 -2.28 7.67 -16.76
C LEU A 230 -3.74 8.12 -16.77
N ILE A 231 -3.99 9.43 -16.94
CA ILE A 231 -5.32 10.02 -16.91
C ILE A 231 -6.17 9.44 -18.05
N LEU A 232 -5.67 9.51 -19.29
CA LEU A 232 -6.42 9.03 -20.46
C LEU A 232 -6.74 7.53 -20.37
N TYR A 233 -5.76 6.72 -19.96
CA TYR A 233 -5.93 5.28 -19.82
C TYR A 233 -6.92 4.93 -18.72
N GLN A 234 -6.84 5.59 -17.56
CA GLN A 234 -7.77 5.36 -16.44
C GLN A 234 -9.20 5.77 -16.78
N GLU A 235 -9.42 6.94 -17.39
CA GLU A 235 -10.79 7.35 -17.76
C GLU A 235 -11.40 6.40 -18.80
N ALA A 236 -10.60 5.94 -19.77
CA ALA A 236 -11.04 4.91 -20.72
C ALA A 236 -11.35 3.58 -20.02
N TYR A 237 -10.49 3.17 -19.07
CA TYR A 237 -10.72 1.98 -18.25
C TYR A 237 -12.04 2.09 -17.46
N PHE A 238 -12.27 3.19 -16.73
CA PHE A 238 -13.47 3.36 -15.90
C PHE A 238 -14.75 3.28 -16.73
N LYS A 239 -14.75 3.92 -17.90
CA LYS A 239 -15.89 3.87 -18.83
C LYS A 239 -16.17 2.45 -19.32
N LEU A 240 -15.13 1.69 -19.65
CA LEU A 240 -15.27 0.33 -20.19
C LEU A 240 -15.51 -0.73 -19.11
N SER A 241 -15.06 -0.51 -17.88
CA SER A 241 -15.32 -1.40 -16.75
C SER A 241 -16.68 -1.16 -16.11
N GLY A 242 -17.31 -0.01 -16.37
CA GLY A 242 -18.53 0.42 -15.67
C GLY A 242 -18.24 0.69 -14.19
N ALA A 243 -17.08 1.26 -13.87
CA ALA A 243 -16.73 1.57 -12.49
C ALA A 243 -17.66 2.65 -11.93
N ASP A 244 -18.26 2.39 -10.77
CA ASP A 244 -19.01 3.38 -10.01
C ASP A 244 -18.11 4.51 -9.50
N ILE A 245 -18.73 5.60 -9.05
CA ILE A 245 -18.01 6.82 -8.64
C ILE A 245 -17.06 6.57 -7.46
N PHE A 246 -17.44 5.76 -6.47
CA PHE A 246 -16.58 5.43 -5.34
C PHE A 246 -15.34 4.64 -5.80
N THR A 247 -15.54 3.64 -6.66
CA THR A 247 -14.46 2.85 -7.26
C THR A 247 -13.51 3.73 -8.07
N ARG A 248 -14.04 4.70 -8.84
CA ARG A 248 -13.24 5.69 -9.57
C ARG A 248 -12.43 6.56 -8.61
N ALA A 249 -13.05 7.11 -7.57
CA ALA A 249 -12.42 7.96 -6.56
C ALA A 249 -11.24 7.23 -5.90
N ARG A 250 -11.45 5.97 -5.49
CA ARG A 250 -10.40 5.12 -4.89
C ARG A 250 -9.23 4.87 -5.84
N TYR A 251 -9.48 4.52 -7.09
CA TYR A 251 -8.39 4.30 -8.06
C TYR A 251 -7.64 5.58 -8.43
N LYS A 252 -8.34 6.72 -8.50
CA LYS A 252 -7.72 8.04 -8.67
C LYS A 252 -6.83 8.38 -7.48
N HIS A 253 -7.30 8.15 -6.25
CA HIS A 253 -6.52 8.36 -5.02
C HIS A 253 -5.26 7.51 -5.02
N LEU A 254 -5.37 6.20 -5.23
CA LEU A 254 -4.20 5.31 -5.31
C LEU A 254 -3.22 5.68 -6.42
N ALA A 255 -3.71 6.31 -7.50
CA ALA A 255 -2.88 6.80 -8.59
C ALA A 255 -2.43 8.26 -8.40
N PHE A 256 -2.49 8.80 -7.18
CA PHE A 256 -2.03 10.14 -6.83
C PHE A 256 -2.75 11.28 -7.59
N ARG A 257 -3.95 11.01 -8.15
CA ARG A 257 -4.83 12.01 -8.77
C ARG A 257 -5.71 12.66 -7.71
N PHE A 258 -5.08 13.22 -6.68
CA PHE A 258 -5.72 13.62 -5.42
C PHE A 258 -6.88 14.60 -5.59
N ASP A 259 -6.74 15.66 -6.41
CA ASP A 259 -7.82 16.64 -6.59
C ASP A 259 -9.05 16.01 -7.23
N SER A 260 -8.83 15.16 -8.25
CA SER A 260 -9.93 14.46 -8.92
C SER A 260 -10.57 13.41 -8.02
N ALA A 261 -9.80 12.75 -7.16
CA ALA A 261 -10.34 11.81 -6.17
C ALA A 261 -11.14 12.51 -5.07
N ALA A 262 -10.63 13.63 -4.55
CA ALA A 262 -11.32 14.43 -3.54
C ALA A 262 -12.65 14.98 -4.07
N SER A 263 -12.66 15.47 -5.32
CA SER A 263 -13.90 15.91 -5.98
C SER A 263 -14.93 14.78 -6.11
N ASP A 264 -14.51 13.58 -6.51
CA ASP A 264 -15.43 12.43 -6.58
C ASP A 264 -15.95 12.03 -5.19
N TYR A 265 -15.12 12.09 -4.14
CA TYR A 265 -15.57 11.83 -2.76
C TYR A 265 -16.57 12.88 -2.26
N ASP A 266 -16.34 14.15 -2.57
CA ASP A 266 -17.25 15.23 -2.19
C ASP A 266 -18.62 15.09 -2.86
N GLU A 267 -18.64 14.74 -4.16
CA GLU A 267 -19.87 14.43 -4.86
C GLU A 267 -20.66 13.30 -4.17
N ILE A 268 -19.98 12.23 -3.74
CA ILE A 268 -20.63 11.12 -3.02
C ILE A 268 -21.15 11.59 -1.66
N ILE A 269 -20.34 12.31 -0.88
CA ILE A 269 -20.72 12.80 0.46
C ILE A 269 -21.97 13.68 0.39
N ASP A 270 -22.06 14.52 -0.64
CA ASP A 270 -23.16 15.46 -0.82
C ASP A 270 -24.44 14.80 -1.36
N THR A 271 -24.33 13.68 -2.07
CA THR A 271 -25.46 13.09 -2.82
C THR A 271 -25.99 11.77 -2.27
N THR A 272 -25.16 10.94 -1.64
CA THR A 272 -25.62 9.65 -1.10
C THR A 272 -26.43 9.86 0.18
N ASP A 273 -27.28 8.91 0.55
CA ASP A 273 -27.91 8.83 1.88
C ASP A 273 -27.31 7.69 2.72
N ASP A 274 -26.41 6.89 2.13
CA ASP A 274 -25.76 5.78 2.83
C ASP A 274 -24.65 6.30 3.75
N ASN A 275 -24.90 6.26 5.06
CA ASN A 275 -23.93 6.64 6.09
C ASN A 275 -22.64 5.81 6.03
N ILE A 276 -22.69 4.56 5.55
CA ILE A 276 -21.47 3.74 5.40
C ILE A 276 -20.62 4.35 4.30
N GLU A 277 -21.20 4.59 3.12
CA GLU A 277 -20.52 5.17 1.97
C GLU A 277 -19.98 6.58 2.26
N LYS A 278 -20.77 7.45 2.91
CA LYS A 278 -20.30 8.77 3.39
C LYS A 278 -19.09 8.65 4.28
N SER A 279 -19.16 7.76 5.27
CA SER A 279 -18.06 7.58 6.21
C SER A 279 -16.78 7.11 5.50
N GLU A 280 -16.88 6.14 4.58
CA GLU A 280 -15.72 5.68 3.79
C GLU A 280 -15.12 6.83 2.97
N CYS A 281 -15.95 7.65 2.31
CA CYS A 281 -15.48 8.82 1.55
C CYS A 281 -14.76 9.84 2.45
N MET A 282 -15.31 10.17 3.62
CA MET A 282 -14.66 11.09 4.57
C MET A 282 -13.32 10.55 5.08
N PHE A 283 -13.25 9.24 5.34
CA PHE A 283 -11.99 8.58 5.72
C PHE A 283 -10.94 8.71 4.61
N PHE A 284 -11.29 8.33 3.37
CA PHE A 284 -10.35 8.38 2.26
C PHE A 284 -9.97 9.81 1.85
N LYS A 285 -10.89 10.77 1.95
CA LYS A 285 -10.59 12.19 1.76
C LYS A 285 -9.58 12.69 2.80
N SER A 286 -9.72 12.29 4.07
CA SER A 286 -8.74 12.63 5.11
C SER A 286 -7.37 11.97 4.86
N GLN A 287 -7.35 10.76 4.30
CA GLN A 287 -6.11 10.08 3.89
C GLN A 287 -5.44 10.78 2.69
N ILE A 288 -6.18 11.44 1.80
CA ILE A 288 -5.57 12.29 0.76
C ILE A 288 -4.75 13.43 1.38
N CYS A 289 -5.28 14.12 2.39
CA CYS A 289 -4.53 15.16 3.09
C CYS A 289 -3.23 14.61 3.68
N LEU A 290 -3.29 13.42 4.28
CA LEU A 290 -2.08 12.77 4.77
C LEU A 290 -1.06 12.50 3.65
N ASP A 291 -1.51 11.98 2.51
CA ASP A 291 -0.64 11.67 1.38
C ASP A 291 0.01 12.91 0.76
N ARG A 292 -0.60 14.08 0.97
CA ARG A 292 -0.04 15.40 0.62
C ARG A 292 0.91 15.96 1.67
N GLY A 293 0.99 15.34 2.85
CA GLY A 293 1.73 15.87 4.00
C GLY A 293 0.97 16.92 4.81
N GLU A 294 -0.32 17.12 4.52
CA GLU A 294 -1.25 18.06 5.19
C GLU A 294 -1.80 17.38 6.47
N ARG A 295 -0.92 17.19 7.46
CA ARG A 295 -1.25 16.39 8.66
C ARG A 295 -2.32 17.00 9.53
N HIS A 296 -2.36 18.33 9.65
CA HIS A 296 -3.37 19.02 10.45
C HIS A 296 -4.75 18.90 9.83
N GLU A 297 -4.84 19.03 8.50
CA GLU A 297 -6.06 18.86 7.72
C GLU A 297 -6.53 17.39 7.77
N ALA A 298 -5.61 16.43 7.67
CA ALA A 298 -5.91 15.02 7.84
C ALA A 298 -6.47 14.73 9.25
N ALA A 299 -5.84 15.25 10.30
CA ALA A 299 -6.31 15.08 11.67
C ALA A 299 -7.70 15.72 11.86
N PHE A 300 -7.92 16.93 11.36
CA PHE A 300 -9.21 17.61 11.42
C PHE A 300 -10.33 16.81 10.73
N GLY A 301 -10.07 16.30 9.52
CA GLY A 301 -11.04 15.46 8.80
C GLY A 301 -11.38 14.15 9.53
N LEU A 302 -10.37 13.53 10.14
CA LEU A 302 -10.56 12.31 10.95
C LEU A 302 -11.32 12.56 12.27
N GLU A 303 -11.13 13.73 12.89
CA GLU A 303 -11.90 14.14 14.07
C GLU A 303 -13.36 14.42 13.72
N ALA A 304 -13.62 15.12 12.61
CA ALA A 304 -14.95 15.33 12.08
C ALA A 304 -15.65 13.98 11.78
N PHE A 305 -14.94 13.05 11.13
CA PHE A 305 -15.44 11.69 10.93
C PHE A 305 -15.88 11.04 12.24
N LEU A 306 -15.06 11.11 13.31
CA LEU A 306 -15.36 10.43 14.57
C LEU A 306 -16.56 11.03 15.31
N LYS A 307 -16.81 12.32 15.08
CA LYS A 307 -17.98 13.05 15.59
C LYS A 307 -19.25 12.65 14.85
N ASP A 308 -19.19 12.59 13.52
CA ASP A 308 -20.37 12.37 12.67
C ASP A 308 -20.72 10.87 12.55
N PHE A 309 -19.71 10.00 12.58
CA PHE A 309 -19.86 8.54 12.45
C PHE A 309 -19.24 7.77 13.61
N PRO A 310 -19.67 8.02 14.87
CA PRO A 310 -19.06 7.40 16.04
C PRO A 310 -19.20 5.88 16.07
N GLY A 311 -20.18 5.31 15.36
CA GLY A 311 -20.42 3.87 15.25
C GLY A 311 -19.73 3.17 14.07
N SER A 312 -18.93 3.88 13.25
CA SER A 312 -18.30 3.28 12.08
C SER A 312 -17.29 2.20 12.46
N LYS A 313 -17.18 1.16 11.60
CA LYS A 313 -16.18 0.08 11.71
C LYS A 313 -14.74 0.61 11.70
N ARG A 314 -14.50 1.79 11.13
CA ARG A 314 -13.18 2.44 11.09
C ARG A 314 -12.82 3.18 12.39
N ARG A 315 -13.73 3.33 13.34
CA ARG A 315 -13.50 4.13 14.58
C ARG A 315 -12.17 3.82 15.26
N LEU A 316 -11.94 2.54 15.57
CA LEU A 316 -10.74 2.11 16.29
C LEU A 316 -9.46 2.34 15.48
N ASP A 317 -9.56 2.27 14.16
CA ASP A 317 -8.42 2.52 13.30
C ASP A 317 -8.08 4.01 13.22
N ILE A 318 -9.10 4.86 13.11
CA ILE A 318 -8.96 6.32 13.07
C ILE A 318 -8.38 6.86 14.37
N LEU A 319 -8.82 6.35 15.52
CA LEU A 319 -8.23 6.73 16.81
C LEU A 319 -6.73 6.41 16.87
N LYS A 320 -6.29 5.27 16.31
CA LYS A 320 -4.86 4.93 16.21
C LYS A 320 -4.12 5.86 15.26
N TYR A 321 -4.81 6.29 14.20
CA TYR A 321 -4.29 7.25 13.23
C TYR A 321 -4.04 8.61 13.86
N LEU A 322 -5.04 9.17 14.54
CA LEU A 322 -4.96 10.44 15.24
C LEU A 322 -3.86 10.42 16.31
N ALA A 323 -3.79 9.37 17.12
CA ALA A 323 -2.71 9.22 18.10
C ALA A 323 -1.32 9.27 17.42
N SER A 324 -1.17 8.60 16.29
CA SER A 324 0.10 8.60 15.54
C SER A 324 0.43 9.97 14.94
N LEU A 325 -0.57 10.67 14.37
CA LEU A 325 -0.39 11.99 13.76
C LEU A 325 0.01 13.03 14.79
N TYR A 326 -0.74 13.15 15.89
CA TYR A 326 -0.43 14.11 16.95
C TYR A 326 0.94 13.86 17.58
N LYS A 327 1.32 12.58 17.75
CA LYS A 327 2.67 12.23 18.20
C LYS A 327 3.76 12.67 17.22
N MET A 328 3.55 12.50 15.91
CA MET A 328 4.50 12.94 14.88
C MET A 328 4.65 14.47 14.84
N ASP A 329 3.62 15.20 15.24
CA ASP A 329 3.61 16.66 15.30
C ASP A 329 4.06 17.20 16.67
N GLY A 330 4.44 16.31 17.61
CA GLY A 330 4.92 16.67 18.94
C GLY A 330 3.83 16.98 19.97
N ASP A 331 2.56 16.85 19.60
CA ASP A 331 1.41 17.02 20.50
C ASP A 331 1.14 15.70 21.26
N LEU A 332 1.97 15.48 22.29
CA LEU A 332 1.88 14.27 23.12
C LEU A 332 0.58 14.20 23.92
N GLU A 333 0.01 15.34 24.31
CA GLU A 333 -1.23 15.39 25.08
C GLU A 333 -2.42 14.86 24.27
N ARG A 334 -2.60 15.35 23.03
CA ARG A 334 -3.65 14.83 22.14
C ARG A 334 -3.39 13.37 21.75
N SER A 335 -2.14 13.01 21.51
CA SER A 335 -1.76 11.61 21.27
C SER A 335 -2.23 10.70 22.41
N ASP A 336 -1.88 11.06 23.65
CA ASP A 336 -2.24 10.29 24.85
C ASP A 336 -3.75 10.27 25.09
N TYR A 337 -4.46 11.37 24.78
CA TYR A 337 -5.92 11.40 24.81
C TYR A 337 -6.53 10.32 23.91
N TYR A 338 -6.12 10.25 22.64
CA TYR A 338 -6.65 9.25 21.70
C TYR A 338 -6.28 7.81 22.09
N LEU A 339 -5.08 7.59 22.62
CA LEU A 339 -4.68 6.30 23.18
C LEU A 339 -5.51 5.91 24.41
N ALA A 340 -5.88 6.87 25.26
CA ALA A 340 -6.75 6.63 26.41
C ALA A 340 -8.19 6.28 25.97
N VAL A 341 -8.72 6.95 24.94
CA VAL A 341 -10.03 6.62 24.36
C VAL A 341 -10.03 5.20 23.78
N LEU A 342 -8.96 4.78 23.11
CA LEU A 342 -8.79 3.41 22.61
C LEU A 342 -8.84 2.35 23.71
N ARG A 343 -8.24 2.63 24.87
CA ARG A 343 -8.22 1.72 26.03
C ARG A 343 -9.54 1.70 26.79
N SER A 344 -10.43 2.65 26.55
CA SER A 344 -11.73 2.76 27.22
C SER A 344 -12.82 3.13 26.23
N PRO A 345 -13.27 2.19 25.36
CA PRO A 345 -14.18 2.48 24.25
C PRO A 345 -15.54 3.08 24.66
N SER A 346 -15.91 2.98 25.95
CA SER A 346 -17.12 3.57 26.53
C SER A 346 -17.03 5.07 26.83
N LYS A 347 -15.83 5.68 26.78
CA LYS A 347 -15.68 7.14 26.93
C LYS A 347 -16.15 7.84 25.67
N LYS A 348 -17.10 8.77 25.81
CA LYS A 348 -17.52 9.68 24.73
C LYS A 348 -16.36 10.61 24.36
N LEU A 349 -16.17 10.84 23.06
CA LEU A 349 -15.32 11.93 22.57
C LEU A 349 -15.91 13.25 23.07
N LYS A 350 -15.06 14.13 23.59
CA LYS A 350 -15.49 15.42 24.15
C LYS A 350 -15.63 16.46 23.06
#